data_AF-A0A7S0LL53-F1
#
_entry.id   AF-A0A7S0LL53-F1
#
_cell.length_a   1.000
_cell.length_b   1.000
_cell.length_c   1.000
_cell.angle_alpha   90.00
_cell.angle_beta   90.00
_cell.angle_gamma   90.00
#
_symmetry.space_group_name_H-M   'P 1'
#
loop_
_entity.id
_entity.type
_entity.pdbx_description
1 polymer ?
#
loop_
_entity_poly.entity_id
_entity_poly.type
_entity_poly.pdbx_seq_one_letter_code
_entity_poly.pdbx_strand_id
1 'polypeptide(L)'
;AARRATMAKKLPLHKRLPLLLWPPNLIGYVRVVTQLLAMFDPNPASSYAVWMVTLSLALDYFDGPCARRMNMCSQFGDLLDHYTDHATMLWLVYVTASSGSWGRANLAISTFHNGVAFVYMSIYGHYFKHTKKGNFWTRTIEANNYWNFASILYCANCILLPLIKLSFAGTYEKQPNAVTTPLIDLTDMLGAVVTFSYSVAVWL
;
A
#
# COMPACT_ATOMS: atom_id res chain seq x y z
N ALA A 1 -23.02 14.97 51.99
CA ALA A 1 -21.62 14.52 51.77
C ALA A 1 -21.48 13.39 50.73
N ALA A 2 -22.27 13.35 49.63
CA ALA A 2 -22.22 12.22 48.69
C ALA A 2 -22.48 12.59 47.22
N ARG A 3 -21.90 13.69 46.71
CA ARG A 3 -22.02 14.06 45.29
C ARG A 3 -20.73 14.64 44.66
N ARG A 4 -19.58 14.35 45.25
CA ARG A 4 -18.25 14.69 44.71
C ARG A 4 -17.30 13.51 44.82
N ALA A 5 -17.74 12.34 44.34
CA ALA A 5 -16.78 11.40 43.78
C ALA A 5 -16.31 12.05 42.48
N THR A 6 -15.28 12.87 42.58
CA THR A 6 -14.55 13.48 41.48
C THR A 6 -14.25 12.34 40.50
N MET A 7 -14.95 12.29 39.37
CA MET A 7 -14.46 11.55 38.22
C MET A 7 -13.10 12.17 37.92
N ALA A 8 -12.03 11.56 38.43
CA ALA A 8 -10.69 11.88 38.00
C ALA A 8 -10.75 11.73 36.48
N LYS A 9 -10.72 12.87 35.77
CA LYS A 9 -10.81 12.90 34.33
C LYS A 9 -9.51 12.32 33.79
N LYS A 10 -9.39 10.99 33.80
CA LYS A 10 -9.51 10.34 32.52
C LYS A 10 -8.52 10.82 31.45
N LEU A 11 -7.23 11.11 31.70
CA LEU A 11 -6.33 11.78 30.72
C LEU A 11 -6.55 11.25 29.30
N PRO A 12 -6.61 12.07 28.23
CA PRO A 12 -6.88 11.55 26.89
C PRO A 12 -5.84 10.48 26.48
N LEU A 13 -6.24 9.50 25.69
CA LEU A 13 -5.45 8.28 25.43
C LEU A 13 -4.03 8.57 24.93
N HIS A 14 -3.87 9.56 24.05
CA HIS A 14 -2.57 10.00 23.50
C HIS A 14 -1.59 10.52 24.57
N LYS A 15 -2.07 10.93 25.76
CA LYS A 15 -1.23 11.33 26.90
C LYS A 15 -0.89 10.17 27.84
N ARG A 16 -1.55 9.02 27.67
CA ARG A 16 -1.34 7.84 28.54
C ARG A 16 -0.47 6.76 27.89
N LEU A 17 -0.49 6.68 26.56
CA LEU A 17 0.23 5.67 25.81
C LEU A 17 1.40 6.30 25.05
N PRO A 18 2.57 5.64 25.04
CA PRO A 18 3.65 6.04 24.15
C PRO A 18 3.20 5.90 22.69
N LEU A 19 3.79 6.71 21.80
CA LEU A 19 3.45 6.77 20.37
C LEU A 19 3.38 5.37 19.72
N LEU A 20 4.35 4.51 20.02
CA LEU A 20 4.43 3.16 19.44
C LEU A 20 3.26 2.25 19.84
N LEU A 21 2.55 2.54 20.93
CA LEU A 21 1.41 1.76 21.43
C LEU A 21 0.06 2.43 21.14
N TRP A 22 0.03 3.43 20.28
CA TRP A 22 -1.23 4.04 19.87
C TRP A 22 -2.06 3.01 19.06
N PRO A 23 -3.38 2.89 19.32
CA PRO A 23 -4.24 1.95 18.60
C PRO A 23 -4.12 1.95 17.07
N PRO A 24 -4.06 3.09 16.35
CA PRO A 24 -3.83 3.07 14.90
C PRO A 24 -2.48 2.43 14.51
N ASN A 25 -1.41 2.65 15.29
CA ASN A 25 -0.10 2.05 15.03
C ASN A 25 -0.11 0.54 15.32
N LEU A 26 -0.88 0.09 16.30
CA LEU A 26 -1.08 -1.35 16.55
C LEU A 26 -1.78 -2.04 15.37
N ILE A 27 -2.77 -1.38 14.75
CA ILE A 27 -3.39 -1.87 13.50
C ILE A 27 -2.32 -1.98 12.40
N GLY A 28 -1.48 -0.94 12.25
CA GLY A 28 -0.35 -0.95 11.32
C GLY A 28 0.63 -2.13 11.55
N TYR A 29 0.93 -2.50 12.80
CA TYR A 29 1.78 -3.66 13.06
C TYR A 29 1.11 -5.00 12.70
N VAL A 30 -0.19 -5.15 12.99
CA VAL A 30 -0.93 -6.36 12.57
C VAL A 30 -0.96 -6.45 11.05
N ARG A 31 -1.09 -5.33 10.35
CA ARG A 31 -0.99 -5.24 8.89
C ARG A 31 0.39 -5.69 8.39
N VAL A 32 1.47 -5.23 9.00
CA VAL A 32 2.84 -5.68 8.65
C VAL A 32 2.98 -7.19 8.87
N VAL A 33 2.53 -7.71 10.01
CA VAL A 33 2.62 -9.15 10.30
C VAL A 33 1.82 -9.98 9.30
N THR A 34 0.57 -9.61 9.02
CA THR A 34 -0.27 -10.31 8.03
C THR A 34 0.32 -10.22 6.63
N GLN A 35 0.91 -9.09 6.24
CA GLN A 35 1.63 -8.98 4.97
C GLN A 35 2.83 -9.94 4.93
N LEU A 36 3.65 -9.97 5.98
CA LEU A 36 4.81 -10.88 6.05
C LEU A 36 4.37 -12.35 5.99
N LEU A 37 3.28 -12.71 6.65
CA LEU A 37 2.74 -14.08 6.58
C LEU A 37 2.34 -14.46 5.15
N ALA A 38 1.78 -13.54 4.37
CA ALA A 38 1.54 -13.77 2.93
C ALA A 38 2.84 -13.91 2.14
N MET A 39 3.84 -13.08 2.42
CA MET A 39 5.13 -13.07 1.70
C MET A 39 5.98 -14.31 1.97
N PHE A 40 5.89 -14.89 3.16
CA PHE A 40 6.63 -16.08 3.56
C PHE A 40 5.93 -17.40 3.22
N ASP A 41 4.69 -17.36 2.70
CA ASP A 41 4.04 -18.57 2.19
C ASP A 41 4.81 -19.07 0.95
N PRO A 42 5.22 -20.36 0.90
CA PRO A 42 5.90 -20.93 -0.26
C PRO A 42 5.09 -20.86 -1.55
N ASN A 43 3.76 -20.84 -1.44
CA ASN A 43 2.85 -20.67 -2.55
C ASN A 43 2.09 -19.33 -2.40
N PRO A 44 2.47 -18.27 -3.14
CA PRO A 44 1.81 -16.97 -3.03
C PRO A 44 0.33 -16.99 -3.47
N ALA A 45 -0.09 -18.02 -4.22
CA ALA A 45 -1.48 -18.24 -4.62
C ALA A 45 -2.25 -19.18 -3.68
N SER A 46 -1.64 -19.61 -2.57
CA SER A 46 -2.36 -20.38 -1.55
C SER A 46 -3.52 -19.55 -1.00
N SER A 47 -4.60 -20.22 -0.60
CA SER A 47 -5.72 -19.53 0.06
C SER A 47 -5.25 -18.78 1.30
N TYR A 48 -4.27 -19.31 2.03
CA TYR A 48 -3.70 -18.65 3.20
C TYR A 48 -3.02 -17.33 2.84
N ALA A 49 -2.10 -17.35 1.87
CA ALA A 49 -1.39 -16.15 1.42
C ALA A 49 -2.36 -15.07 0.92
N VAL A 50 -3.34 -15.46 0.11
CA VAL A 50 -4.37 -14.54 -0.43
C VAL A 50 -5.22 -13.94 0.69
N TRP A 51 -5.62 -14.73 1.69
CA TRP A 51 -6.37 -14.22 2.84
C TRP A 51 -5.53 -13.28 3.72
N MET A 52 -4.25 -13.59 3.92
CA MET A 52 -3.34 -12.76 4.71
C MET A 52 -3.07 -11.39 4.04
N VAL A 53 -2.80 -11.35 2.74
CA VAL A 53 -2.65 -10.06 2.02
C VAL A 53 -3.98 -9.30 1.95
N THR A 54 -5.10 -9.99 1.78
CA THR A 54 -6.44 -9.35 1.79
C THR A 54 -6.75 -8.73 3.15
N LEU A 55 -6.42 -9.42 4.25
CA LEU A 55 -6.57 -8.90 5.60
C LEU A 55 -5.65 -7.69 5.83
N SER A 56 -4.40 -7.75 5.35
CA SER A 56 -3.47 -6.61 5.40
C SER A 56 -4.05 -5.37 4.71
N LEU A 57 -4.54 -5.51 3.48
CA LEU A 57 -5.20 -4.43 2.72
C LEU A 57 -6.50 -3.94 3.37
N ALA A 58 -7.24 -4.81 4.06
CA ALA A 58 -8.42 -4.38 4.81
C ALA A 58 -8.04 -3.54 6.04
N LEU A 59 -6.97 -3.92 6.75
CA LEU A 59 -6.48 -3.21 7.94
C LEU A 59 -5.94 -1.81 7.61
N ASP A 60 -5.27 -1.68 6.46
CA ASP A 60 -4.86 -0.40 5.86
C ASP A 60 -6.03 0.60 5.81
N TYR A 61 -7.16 0.17 5.25
CA TYR A 61 -8.34 1.02 5.17
C TYR A 61 -8.85 1.51 6.54
N PHE A 62 -8.59 0.77 7.63
CA PHE A 62 -9.07 1.11 8.97
C PHE A 62 -8.12 1.97 9.80
N ASP A 63 -6.81 1.94 9.56
CA ASP A 63 -5.83 2.62 10.43
C ASP A 63 -5.97 4.15 10.39
N GLY A 64 -6.14 4.76 9.22
CA GLY A 64 -6.31 6.19 9.03
C GLY A 64 -7.62 6.71 9.64
N PRO A 65 -8.78 6.10 9.36
CA PRO A 65 -10.03 6.45 10.04
C PRO A 65 -9.95 6.28 11.56
N CYS A 66 -9.26 5.27 12.06
CA CYS A 66 -9.00 5.10 13.49
C CYS A 66 -8.19 6.28 14.04
N ALA A 67 -7.05 6.60 13.41
CA ALA A 67 -6.18 7.71 13.81
C ALA A 67 -6.92 9.06 13.83
N ARG A 68 -7.76 9.34 12.83
CA ARG A 68 -8.57 10.56 12.75
C ARG A 68 -9.62 10.64 13.86
N ARG A 69 -10.38 9.56 14.07
CA ARG A 69 -11.42 9.54 15.13
C ARG A 69 -10.83 9.70 16.53
N MET A 70 -9.63 9.18 16.75
CA MET A 70 -8.97 9.23 18.06
C MET A 70 -8.10 10.48 18.27
N ASN A 71 -7.95 11.35 17.26
CA ASN A 71 -6.98 12.46 17.25
C ASN A 71 -5.55 11.97 17.56
N MET A 72 -5.16 10.86 16.93
CA MET A 72 -3.89 10.16 17.09
C MET A 72 -3.16 10.01 15.74
N CYS A 73 -3.31 11.00 14.85
CA CYS A 73 -2.53 11.07 13.62
C CYS A 73 -1.07 11.44 13.95
N SER A 74 -0.11 10.75 13.35
CA SER A 74 1.31 10.98 13.58
C SER A 74 2.11 10.71 12.31
N GLN A 75 3.26 11.37 12.16
CA GLN A 75 4.19 11.13 11.06
C GLN A 75 4.70 9.68 11.04
N PHE A 76 4.93 9.09 12.22
CA PHE A 76 5.33 7.69 12.32
C PHE A 76 4.28 6.74 11.73
N GLY A 77 3.00 6.91 12.11
CA GLY A 77 1.92 6.09 11.58
C GLY A 77 1.73 6.28 10.08
N ASP A 78 1.82 7.53 9.59
CA ASP A 78 1.74 7.87 8.17
C ASP A 78 2.87 7.23 7.36
N LEU A 79 4.11 7.25 7.86
CA LEU A 79 5.23 6.60 7.19
C LEU A 79 5.11 5.07 7.24
N LEU A 80 4.75 4.50 8.38
CA LEU A 80 4.53 3.05 8.53
C LEU A 80 3.51 2.52 7.51
N ASP A 81 2.42 3.25 7.34
CA ASP A 81 1.37 3.00 6.36
C ASP A 81 1.96 2.93 4.94
N HIS A 82 2.57 4.03 4.48
CA HIS A 82 3.13 4.12 3.12
C HIS A 82 4.25 3.11 2.86
N TYR A 83 5.14 2.84 3.82
CA TYR A 83 6.19 1.81 3.65
C TYR A 83 5.59 0.42 3.47
N THR A 84 4.55 0.09 4.23
CA THR A 84 3.88 -1.21 4.15
C THR A 84 3.13 -1.35 2.82
N ASP A 85 2.46 -0.29 2.38
CA ASP A 85 1.76 -0.23 1.09
C ASP A 85 2.68 -0.55 -0.09
N HIS A 86 3.84 0.10 -0.13
CA HIS A 86 4.84 -0.07 -1.18
C HIS A 86 5.43 -1.48 -1.15
N ALA A 87 5.71 -2.02 0.03
CA ALA A 87 6.15 -3.41 0.18
C ALA A 87 5.09 -4.40 -0.34
N THR A 88 3.81 -4.20 -0.02
CA THR A 88 2.71 -5.03 -0.50
C THR A 88 2.56 -4.94 -2.02
N MET A 89 2.52 -3.73 -2.58
CA MET A 89 2.41 -3.49 -4.03
C MET A 89 3.58 -4.11 -4.80
N LEU A 90 4.82 -3.94 -4.32
CA LEU A 90 5.99 -4.52 -4.97
C LEU A 90 5.98 -6.04 -4.91
N TRP A 91 5.62 -6.62 -3.77
CA TRP A 91 5.52 -8.07 -3.64
C TRP A 91 4.45 -8.66 -4.57
N LEU A 92 3.28 -8.04 -4.65
CA LEU A 92 2.19 -8.44 -5.55
C LEU A 92 2.65 -8.42 -7.01
N VAL A 93 3.35 -7.37 -7.44
CA VAL A 93 3.94 -7.31 -8.79
C VAL A 93 5.01 -8.39 -8.96
N TYR A 94 5.89 -8.58 -7.99
CA TYR A 94 6.96 -9.58 -8.05
C TYR A 94 6.44 -11.01 -8.27
N VAL A 95 5.43 -11.43 -7.50
CA VAL A 95 4.92 -12.81 -7.59
C VAL A 95 4.03 -13.04 -8.83
N THR A 96 3.52 -11.98 -9.46
CA THR A 96 2.59 -12.08 -10.60
C THR A 96 3.11 -11.54 -11.93
N ALA A 97 4.29 -10.91 -11.95
CA ALA A 97 4.93 -10.42 -13.16
C ALA A 97 5.19 -11.58 -14.13
N SER A 98 4.75 -11.43 -15.37
CA SER A 98 4.91 -12.48 -16.38
C SER A 98 6.40 -12.75 -16.67
N SER A 99 6.72 -14.00 -17.04
CA SER A 99 8.10 -14.40 -17.34
C SER A 99 8.66 -13.82 -18.66
N GLY A 100 7.81 -13.14 -19.45
CA GLY A 100 8.20 -12.44 -20.67
C GLY A 100 9.02 -11.16 -20.40
N SER A 101 9.56 -10.58 -21.46
CA SER A 101 10.31 -9.31 -21.37
C SER A 101 9.47 -8.18 -20.77
N TRP A 102 8.17 -8.18 -21.02
CA TRP A 102 7.26 -7.16 -20.48
C TRP A 102 7.06 -7.28 -18.96
N GLY A 103 6.80 -8.48 -18.43
CA GLY A 103 6.67 -8.66 -16.99
C GLY A 103 7.95 -8.31 -16.23
N ARG A 104 9.13 -8.61 -16.79
CA ARG A 104 10.42 -8.12 -16.25
C ARG A 104 10.54 -6.61 -16.25
N ALA A 105 10.10 -5.94 -17.31
CA ALA A 105 10.09 -4.48 -17.38
C ALA A 105 9.15 -3.86 -16.35
N ASN A 106 7.94 -4.42 -16.19
CA ASN A 106 6.97 -4.00 -15.17
C ASN A 106 7.57 -4.12 -13.76
N LEU A 107 8.18 -5.27 -13.43
CA LEU A 107 8.85 -5.47 -12.15
C LEU A 107 9.98 -4.46 -11.92
N ALA A 108 10.80 -4.19 -12.93
CA ALA A 108 11.87 -3.20 -12.84
C ALA A 108 11.33 -1.78 -12.59
N ILE A 109 10.26 -1.39 -13.28
CA ILE A 109 9.58 -0.09 -13.09
C ILE A 109 9.00 0.01 -11.68
N SER A 110 8.31 -1.02 -11.20
CA SER A 110 7.71 -1.02 -9.85
C SER A 110 8.77 -1.00 -8.75
N THR A 111 9.91 -1.67 -8.98
CA THR A 111 11.07 -1.63 -8.07
C THR A 111 11.71 -0.24 -8.06
N PHE A 112 11.85 0.39 -9.23
CA PHE A 112 12.35 1.76 -9.33
C PHE A 112 11.42 2.75 -8.61
N HIS A 113 10.10 2.64 -8.81
CA HIS A 113 9.12 3.47 -8.11
C HIS A 113 9.20 3.33 -6.59
N ASN A 114 9.31 2.09 -6.09
CA ASN A 114 9.50 1.81 -4.67
C ASN A 114 10.78 2.47 -4.13
N GLY A 115 11.89 2.35 -4.85
CA GLY A 115 13.13 3.03 -4.48
C GLY A 115 12.98 4.55 -4.41
N VAL A 116 12.33 5.15 -5.41
CA VAL A 116 12.02 6.59 -5.44
C VAL A 116 11.14 6.99 -4.25
N ALA A 117 10.09 6.24 -3.95
CA ALA A 117 9.22 6.46 -2.79
C ALA A 117 9.97 6.42 -1.47
N PHE A 118 10.81 5.40 -1.26
CA PHE A 118 11.56 5.23 -0.03
C PHE A 118 12.61 6.31 0.16
N VAL A 119 13.35 6.67 -0.89
CA VAL A 119 14.32 7.77 -0.85
C VAL A 119 13.62 9.08 -0.52
N TYR A 120 12.50 9.38 -1.16
CA TYR A 120 11.77 10.61 -0.90
C TYR A 120 11.21 10.67 0.52
N MET A 121 10.54 9.61 0.98
CA MET A 121 10.02 9.55 2.35
C MET A 121 11.12 9.66 3.39
N SER A 122 12.33 9.16 3.09
CA SER A 122 13.50 9.30 3.97
C SER A 122 14.02 10.74 4.04
N ILE A 123 13.96 11.50 2.94
CA ILE A 123 14.43 12.89 2.87
C ILE A 123 13.39 13.85 3.47
N TYR A 124 12.12 13.70 3.09
CA TYR A 124 11.06 14.66 3.40
C TYR A 124 10.20 14.25 4.59
N GLY A 125 10.26 12.99 5.01
CA GLY A 125 9.50 12.48 6.16
C GLY A 125 8.00 12.31 5.89
N HIS A 126 7.55 12.37 4.64
CA HIS A 126 6.18 12.11 4.22
C HIS A 126 6.14 11.64 2.76
N TYR A 127 5.04 11.01 2.35
CA TYR A 127 4.84 10.61 0.95
C TYR A 127 4.57 11.80 0.02
N PHE A 128 4.78 11.62 -1.29
CA PHE A 128 4.68 12.68 -2.31
C PHE A 128 3.37 13.45 -2.23
N LYS A 129 2.25 12.74 -2.04
CA LYS A 129 0.89 13.29 -1.94
C LYS A 129 0.73 14.40 -0.90
N HIS A 130 1.55 14.40 0.14
CA HIS A 130 1.50 15.41 1.19
C HIS A 130 2.27 16.69 0.85
N THR A 131 2.93 16.74 -0.32
CA THR A 131 3.61 17.94 -0.79
C THR A 131 2.62 19.02 -1.22
N LYS A 132 2.85 20.26 -0.76
CA LYS A 132 2.07 21.42 -1.20
C LYS A 132 2.50 21.94 -2.58
N LYS A 133 3.64 21.46 -3.11
CA LYS A 133 4.30 21.99 -4.32
C LYS A 133 4.40 20.96 -5.46
N GLY A 134 3.40 20.10 -5.64
CA GLY A 134 3.40 19.15 -6.77
C GLY A 134 3.39 19.88 -8.11
N ASN A 135 3.98 19.29 -9.15
CA ASN A 135 3.92 19.81 -10.52
C ASN A 135 2.63 19.36 -11.24
N PHE A 136 2.49 19.71 -12.52
CA PHE A 136 1.30 19.34 -13.31
C PHE A 136 1.04 17.83 -13.32
N TRP A 137 2.09 17.02 -13.48
CA TRP A 137 1.99 15.56 -13.59
C TRP A 137 1.59 14.92 -12.26
N THR A 138 2.28 15.25 -11.17
CA THR A 138 1.96 14.68 -9.86
C THR A 138 0.55 15.07 -9.42
N ARG A 139 0.14 16.33 -9.64
CA ARG A 139 -1.23 16.78 -9.35
C ARG A 139 -2.29 16.11 -10.21
N THR A 140 -1.97 15.77 -11.46
CA THR A 140 -2.91 15.06 -12.35
C THR A 140 -3.14 13.64 -11.85
N ILE A 141 -2.08 12.95 -11.46
CA ILE A 141 -2.15 11.58 -10.92
C ILE A 141 -2.85 11.58 -9.56
N GLU A 142 -2.51 12.51 -8.68
CA GLU A 142 -3.08 12.62 -7.32
C GLU A 142 -4.50 13.24 -7.29
N ALA A 143 -5.00 13.72 -8.43
CA ALA A 143 -6.30 14.40 -8.54
C ALA A 143 -7.46 13.52 -8.03
N ASN A 144 -8.49 14.17 -7.49
CA ASN A 144 -9.68 13.52 -6.95
C ASN A 144 -9.38 12.42 -5.91
N ASN A 145 -8.31 12.59 -5.13
CA ASN A 145 -7.86 11.59 -4.16
C ASN A 145 -7.64 10.21 -4.81
N TYR A 146 -6.94 10.21 -5.95
CA TYR A 146 -6.67 9.04 -6.80
C TYR A 146 -7.89 8.44 -7.54
N TRP A 147 -9.08 9.05 -7.46
CA TRP A 147 -10.24 8.67 -8.27
C TRP A 147 -10.19 9.28 -9.68
N ASN A 148 -9.18 8.89 -10.44
CA ASN A 148 -9.00 9.26 -11.84
C ASN A 148 -8.39 8.09 -12.63
N PHE A 149 -8.44 8.17 -13.96
CA PHE A 149 -8.04 7.06 -14.82
C PHE A 149 -6.57 6.64 -14.64
N ALA A 150 -5.64 7.59 -14.51
CA ALA A 150 -4.22 7.29 -14.33
C ALA A 150 -3.99 6.51 -13.02
N SER A 151 -4.60 6.96 -11.94
CA SER A 151 -4.47 6.30 -10.64
C SER A 151 -5.17 4.95 -10.55
N ILE A 152 -6.29 4.78 -11.26
CA ILE A 152 -6.92 3.47 -11.42
C ILE A 152 -6.00 2.52 -12.19
N LEU A 153 -5.30 2.99 -13.24
CA LEU A 153 -4.33 2.16 -13.96
C LEU A 153 -3.13 1.77 -13.09
N TYR A 154 -2.60 2.70 -12.29
CA TYR A 154 -1.55 2.42 -11.30
C TYR A 154 -2.00 1.34 -10.31
N CYS A 155 -3.16 1.54 -9.67
CA CYS A 155 -3.74 0.60 -8.72
C CYS A 155 -4.08 -0.75 -9.36
N ALA A 156 -4.53 -0.74 -10.62
CA ALA A 156 -4.85 -1.95 -11.35
C ALA A 156 -3.61 -2.83 -11.54
N ASN A 157 -2.49 -2.23 -11.94
CA ASN A 157 -1.23 -2.91 -12.15
C ASN A 157 -0.58 -3.39 -10.84
N CYS A 158 -0.64 -2.60 -9.76
CA CYS A 158 0.06 -2.91 -8.52
C CYS A 158 -0.74 -3.78 -7.54
N ILE A 159 -2.08 -3.79 -7.63
CA ILE A 159 -2.94 -4.46 -6.65
C ILE A 159 -4.01 -5.34 -7.31
N LEU A 160 -4.89 -4.74 -8.12
CA LEU A 160 -6.10 -5.44 -8.59
C LEU A 160 -5.77 -6.64 -9.47
N LEU A 161 -4.94 -6.46 -10.49
CA LEU A 161 -4.53 -7.54 -11.40
C LEU A 161 -3.70 -8.60 -10.69
N PRO A 162 -2.69 -8.26 -9.86
CA PRO A 162 -2.01 -9.26 -9.04
C PRO A 162 -2.96 -10.11 -8.19
N LEU A 163 -3.93 -9.50 -7.50
CA LEU A 163 -4.90 -10.27 -6.69
C LEU A 163 -5.78 -11.19 -7.55
N ILE A 164 -6.23 -10.73 -8.72
CA ILE A 164 -6.99 -11.55 -9.67
C ILE A 164 -6.12 -12.71 -10.18
N LYS A 165 -4.86 -12.45 -10.55
CA LYS A 165 -3.91 -13.47 -11.00
C LYS A 165 -3.65 -14.50 -9.91
N LEU A 166 -3.44 -14.09 -8.65
CA LEU A 166 -3.26 -15.00 -7.51
C LEU A 166 -4.50 -15.86 -7.27
N SER A 167 -5.69 -15.25 -7.28
CA SER A 167 -6.96 -15.99 -7.09
C SER A 167 -7.19 -17.03 -8.18
N PHE A 168 -6.95 -16.66 -9.44
CA PHE A 168 -7.06 -17.57 -10.58
C PHE A 168 -5.99 -18.67 -10.53
N ALA A 169 -4.74 -18.30 -10.24
CA ALA A 169 -3.63 -19.24 -10.09
C ALA A 169 -3.91 -20.29 -9.02
N GLY A 170 -4.42 -19.88 -7.85
CA GLY A 170 -4.78 -20.79 -6.76
C GLY A 170 -5.93 -21.72 -7.13
N THR A 171 -6.94 -21.22 -7.85
CA THR A 171 -8.10 -22.02 -8.27
C THR A 171 -7.76 -23.08 -9.31
N TYR A 172 -6.85 -22.77 -10.23
CA TYR A 172 -6.51 -23.63 -11.36
C TYR A 172 -5.12 -24.27 -11.24
N GLU A 173 -4.51 -24.22 -10.06
CA GLU A 173 -3.18 -24.78 -9.77
C GLU A 173 -2.09 -24.32 -10.77
N LYS A 174 -2.16 -23.05 -11.19
CA LYS A 174 -1.20 -22.45 -12.12
C LYS A 174 -0.18 -21.61 -11.39
N GLN A 175 0.98 -21.43 -12.00
CA GLN A 175 1.93 -20.42 -11.55
C GLN A 175 1.37 -19.01 -11.83
N PRO A 176 1.39 -18.06 -10.87
CA PRO A 176 0.76 -16.76 -11.07
C PRO A 176 1.35 -15.94 -12.23
N ASN A 177 2.66 -16.07 -12.46
CA ASN A 177 3.36 -15.44 -13.59
C ASN A 177 2.96 -16.00 -14.96
N ALA A 178 2.30 -17.16 -15.01
CA ALA A 178 1.76 -17.75 -16.23
C ALA A 178 0.30 -17.32 -16.51
N VAL A 179 -0.35 -16.64 -15.56
CA VAL A 179 -1.72 -16.14 -15.71
C VAL A 179 -1.67 -14.80 -16.45
N THR A 180 -1.63 -14.86 -17.79
CA THR A 180 -1.65 -13.67 -18.63
C THR A 180 -2.52 -13.83 -19.88
N THR A 181 -2.99 -12.68 -20.39
CA THR A 181 -3.71 -12.51 -21.66
C THR A 181 -3.32 -11.15 -22.26
N PRO A 182 -3.54 -10.90 -23.56
CA PRO A 182 -3.22 -9.59 -24.16
C PRO A 182 -3.87 -8.39 -23.45
N LEU A 183 -5.08 -8.55 -22.90
CA LEU A 183 -5.76 -7.49 -22.15
C LEU A 183 -5.10 -7.22 -20.79
N ILE A 184 -4.68 -8.28 -20.09
CA ILE A 184 -3.96 -8.17 -18.82
C ILE A 184 -2.61 -7.50 -19.06
N ASP A 185 -1.85 -7.95 -20.06
CA ASP A 185 -0.54 -7.39 -20.40
C ASP A 185 -0.66 -5.92 -20.81
N LEU A 186 -1.69 -5.54 -21.58
CA LEU A 186 -1.97 -4.15 -21.94
C LEU A 186 -2.26 -3.29 -20.71
N THR A 187 -3.05 -3.80 -19.77
CA THR A 187 -3.41 -3.06 -18.55
C THR A 187 -2.21 -2.90 -17.64
N ASP A 188 -1.40 -3.96 -17.48
CA ASP A 188 -0.11 -3.89 -16.79
C ASP A 188 0.82 -2.86 -17.46
N MET A 189 0.82 -2.79 -18.79
CA MET A 189 1.60 -1.81 -19.54
C MET A 189 1.19 -0.37 -19.27
N LEU A 190 -0.11 -0.09 -19.37
CA LEU A 190 -0.63 1.25 -19.10
C LEU A 190 -0.38 1.67 -17.65
N GLY A 191 -0.56 0.77 -16.69
CA GLY A 191 -0.22 1.02 -15.29
C GLY A 191 1.26 1.30 -15.08
N ALA A 192 2.16 0.48 -15.64
CA ALA A 192 3.60 0.67 -15.54
C ALA A 192 4.06 2.02 -16.12
N VAL A 193 3.46 2.47 -17.24
CA VAL A 193 3.75 3.79 -17.82
C VAL A 193 3.36 4.91 -16.84
N VAL A 194 2.20 4.80 -16.18
CA VAL A 194 1.80 5.75 -15.15
C VAL A 194 2.78 5.72 -13.97
N THR A 195 3.13 4.53 -13.48
CA THR A 195 4.09 4.32 -12.39
C THR A 195 5.44 4.98 -12.68
N PHE A 196 5.98 4.75 -13.89
CA PHE A 196 7.24 5.35 -14.32
C PHE A 196 7.13 6.88 -14.41
N SER A 197 6.08 7.37 -15.06
CA SER A 197 5.84 8.82 -15.22
C SER A 197 5.74 9.52 -13.87
N TYR A 198 5.05 8.91 -12.89
CA TYR A 198 4.93 9.44 -11.54
C TYR A 198 6.29 9.48 -10.82
N SER A 199 7.07 8.40 -10.95
CA SER A 199 8.40 8.28 -10.33
C SER A 199 9.38 9.35 -10.83
N VAL A 200 9.31 9.70 -12.10
CA VAL A 200 10.12 10.80 -12.68
C VAL A 200 9.57 12.15 -12.27
N ALA A 201 8.25 12.33 -12.37
CA ALA A 201 7.59 13.61 -12.10
C ALA A 201 7.78 14.09 -10.68
N VAL A 202 7.89 13.20 -9.70
CA VAL A 202 8.13 13.56 -8.29
C VAL A 202 9.35 14.46 -8.06
N TRP A 203 10.37 14.37 -8.93
CA TRP A 203 11.63 15.10 -8.78
C TRP A 203 11.70 16.40 -9.58
N LEU A 204 10.66 16.71 -10.36
CA LEU A 204 10.56 17.91 -11.20
C LEU A 204 9.78 19.02 -10.50
#